data_AF-A0A7R9MUI5-F1
#
_entry.id   AF-A0A7R9MUI5-F1
#
_cell.length_a   1.000
_cell.length_b   1.000
_cell.length_c   1.000
_cell.angle_alpha   90.00
_cell.angle_beta   90.00
_cell.angle_gamma   90.00
#
_symmetry.space_group_name_H-M   'P 1'
#
loop_
_entity.id
_entity.type
_entity.pdbx_description
1 polymer ?
#
loop_
_entity_poly.entity_id
_entity_poly.type
_entity_poly.pdbx_seq_one_letter_code
_entity_poly.pdbx_strand_id
1 'polypeptide(L)'
;MTCGGLTFVTVVVGGVTRLTNSGLSIVDWHPFKEFPPLSVSQWTQEFNKYKMFPEFKIRNKDMTIDEFKWIWYMEYIHRSLGRVIGAIYVLPAAFFWYNKWFTKAMKPRVLIFGTLLGLQV
;
A
#
# COMPACT_ATOMS: atom_id res chain seq x y z
N MET A 1 -21.91 4.64 6.63
CA MET A 1 -21.31 5.60 5.68
C MET A 1 -19.77 5.63 5.70
N THR A 2 -19.08 4.86 6.56
CA THR A 2 -17.63 4.95 6.76
C THR A 2 -16.79 4.07 5.81
N CYS A 3 -17.21 2.84 5.49
CA CYS A 3 -16.41 1.96 4.63
C CYS A 3 -16.32 2.42 3.17
N GLY A 4 -17.41 2.97 2.60
CA GLY A 4 -17.42 3.43 1.21
C GLY A 4 -16.51 4.63 0.95
N GLY A 5 -16.46 5.58 1.90
CA GLY A 5 -15.55 6.72 1.80
C GLY A 5 -14.08 6.30 1.86
N LEU A 6 -13.74 5.34 2.72
CA LEU A 6 -12.38 4.81 2.84
C LEU A 6 -11.93 4.10 1.55
N THR A 7 -12.81 3.29 0.96
CA THR A 7 -12.53 2.64 -0.33
C THR A 7 -12.33 3.66 -1.45
N PHE A 8 -13.18 4.69 -1.53
CA PHE A 8 -13.04 5.74 -2.55
C PHE A 8 -11.70 6.45 -2.44
N VAL A 9 -11.28 6.83 -1.22
CA VAL A 9 -9.97 7.47 -0.99
C VAL A 9 -8.82 6.57 -1.45
N THR A 10 -8.85 5.27 -1.15
CA THR A 10 -7.78 4.35 -1.57
C THR A 10 -7.73 4.17 -3.09
N VAL A 11 -8.89 4.14 -3.76
CA VAL A 11 -8.94 4.09 -5.24
C VAL A 11 -8.37 5.37 -5.84
N VAL A 12 -8.72 6.55 -5.31
CA VAL A 12 -8.19 7.84 -5.78
C VAL A 12 -6.69 7.94 -5.54
N VAL A 13 -6.21 7.61 -4.34
CA VAL A 13 -4.77 7.63 -4.01
C VAL A 13 -3.99 6.62 -4.86
N GLY A 14 -4.56 5.44 -5.13
CA GLY A 14 -3.96 4.46 -6.05
C GLY A 14 -3.91 4.96 -7.49
N GLY A 15 -4.98 5.62 -7.95
CA GLY A 15 -5.01 6.30 -9.25
C GLY A 15 -3.91 7.36 -9.35
N VAL A 16 -3.77 8.21 -8.33
CA VAL A 16 -2.70 9.22 -8.26
C VAL A 16 -1.33 8.56 -8.30
N THR A 17 -1.09 7.54 -7.47
CA THR A 17 0.18 6.78 -7.40
C THR A 17 0.57 6.20 -8.77
N ARG A 18 -0.41 5.72 -9.54
CA ARG A 18 -0.19 5.22 -10.90
C ARG A 18 0.12 6.34 -11.90
N LEU A 19 -0.58 7.46 -11.81
CA LEU A 19 -0.35 8.63 -12.66
C LEU A 19 1.00 9.31 -12.36
N THR A 20 1.42 9.34 -11.10
CA THR A 20 2.75 9.82 -10.67
C THR A 20 3.85 8.79 -10.92
N ASN A 21 3.50 7.61 -11.46
CA ASN A 21 4.40 6.47 -11.66
C ASN A 21 5.26 6.16 -10.43
N SER A 22 4.66 6.29 -9.25
CA SER A 22 5.34 6.06 -7.98
C SER A 22 5.31 4.60 -7.55
N GLY A 23 4.61 3.70 -8.25
CA GLY A 23 4.41 2.30 -7.84
C GLY A 23 5.63 1.38 -7.85
N LEU A 24 6.83 1.91 -8.10
CA LEU A 24 8.12 1.20 -8.14
C LEU A 24 9.20 1.94 -7.33
N SER A 25 8.79 2.90 -6.50
CA SER A 25 9.70 3.72 -5.70
C SER A 25 10.19 3.02 -4.42
N ILE A 26 9.38 2.10 -3.87
CA ILE A 26 9.72 1.23 -2.76
C ILE A 26 10.18 -0.12 -3.30
N VAL A 27 11.50 -0.27 -3.38
CA VAL A 27 12.17 -1.45 -3.95
C VAL A 27 12.11 -2.66 -3.02
N ASP A 28 12.34 -2.44 -1.73
CA ASP A 28 12.38 -3.52 -0.74
C ASP A 28 11.00 -3.69 -0.07
N TRP A 29 10.19 -4.60 -0.60
CA TRP A 29 8.87 -4.92 -0.03
C TRP A 29 9.03 -5.68 1.30
N HIS A 30 8.61 -5.05 2.39
CA HIS A 30 8.57 -5.68 3.71
C HIS A 30 7.21 -5.43 4.38
N PRO A 31 6.33 -6.44 4.51
CA PRO A 31 4.95 -6.24 4.94
C PRO A 31 4.81 -5.67 6.37
N PHE A 32 5.86 -5.79 7.19
CA PHE A 32 5.90 -5.28 8.57
C PHE A 32 7.05 -4.29 8.87
N LYS A 33 7.93 -4.00 7.90
CA LYS A 33 9.12 -3.12 8.10
C LYS A 33 9.19 -1.91 7.17
N GLU A 34 8.15 -1.67 6.37
CA GLU A 34 8.02 -0.43 5.62
C GLU A 34 7.72 0.74 6.58
N PHE A 35 8.75 1.31 7.20
CA PHE A 35 8.67 2.60 7.86
C PHE A 35 9.41 3.64 7.02
N PRO A 36 8.93 4.90 6.97
CA PRO A 36 9.66 5.97 6.30
C PRO A 36 11.08 6.07 6.87
N PRO A 37 12.11 6.15 6.01
CA PRO A 37 13.48 6.37 6.45
C PRO A 37 13.54 7.60 7.37
N LEU A 38 14.14 7.43 8.56
CA LEU A 38 14.17 8.46 9.59
C LEU A 38 15.44 9.33 9.48
N SER A 39 16.50 8.81 8.85
CA SER A 39 17.75 9.52 8.65
C SER A 39 18.02 9.86 7.18
N VAL A 40 18.80 10.92 6.96
CA VAL A 40 19.29 11.29 5.63
C VAL A 40 20.10 10.16 4.99
N SER A 41 20.91 9.45 5.79
CA SER A 41 21.70 8.32 5.30
C SER A 41 20.85 7.17 4.76
N GLN A 42 19.73 6.85 5.43
CA GLN A 42 18.79 5.83 4.95
C GLN A 42 18.08 6.29 3.67
N TRP A 43 17.67 7.56 3.60
CA TRP A 43 17.11 8.13 2.37
C TRP A 43 18.08 8.05 1.19
N THR A 44 19.38 8.32 1.42
CA THR A 44 20.41 8.19 0.38
C THR A 44 20.59 6.74 -0.07
N GLN A 45 20.51 5.77 0.86
CA GLN A 45 20.59 4.34 0.51
C GLN A 45 19.40 3.90 -0.35
N GLU A 46 18.17 4.24 0.04
CA GLU A 46 16.96 3.92 -0.73
C GLU A 46 16.98 4.61 -2.10
N PHE A 47 17.40 5.88 -2.15
CA PHE A 47 17.54 6.59 -3.42
C PHE A 47 18.61 5.95 -4.32
N ASN A 48 19.74 5.51 -3.77
CA ASN A 48 20.76 4.80 -4.54
C ASN A 48 20.25 3.46 -5.09
N LYS A 49 19.41 2.73 -4.34
CA LYS A 49 18.71 1.54 -4.85
C LYS A 49 17.79 1.91 -6.01
N TYR A 50 16.97 2.95 -5.85
CA TYR A 50 16.06 3.43 -6.89
C TYR A 50 16.80 3.82 -8.18
N LYS A 51 17.98 4.43 -8.08
CA LYS A 51 18.84 4.76 -9.25
C LYS A 51 19.24 3.55 -10.10
N MET A 52 19.28 2.35 -9.52
CA MET A 52 19.64 1.13 -10.26
C MET A 52 18.53 0.70 -11.21
N PHE A 53 17.29 1.10 -10.95
CA PHE A 53 16.11 0.71 -11.73
C PHE A 53 16.04 1.42 -13.08
N PRO A 54 15.49 0.74 -14.11
CA PRO A 54 15.33 1.32 -15.44
C PRO A 54 14.43 2.56 -15.43
N GLU A 55 13.48 2.66 -14.51
CA GLU A 55 12.57 3.80 -14.42
C GLU A 55 13.28 5.12 -14.07
N PHE A 56 14.27 5.06 -13.16
CA PHE A 56 15.17 6.19 -12.91
C PHE A 56 15.99 6.52 -14.15
N LYS A 57 16.56 5.51 -14.81
CA LYS A 57 17.44 5.69 -15.98
C LYS A 57 16.71 6.17 -17.24
N ILE A 58 15.42 5.95 -17.36
CA ILE A 58 14.66 6.28 -18.58
C ILE A 58 13.91 7.60 -18.40
N ARG A 59 13.34 7.87 -17.22
CA ARG A 59 12.41 9.00 -17.03
C ARG A 59 12.83 9.99 -15.95
N ASN A 60 13.50 9.53 -14.89
CA ASN A 60 13.80 10.35 -13.71
C ASN A 60 15.31 10.61 -13.53
N LYS A 61 16.07 10.70 -14.62
CA LYS A 61 17.55 10.80 -14.60
C LYS A 61 18.07 12.00 -13.80
N ASP A 62 17.34 13.10 -13.81
CA ASP A 62 17.70 14.35 -13.13
C ASP A 62 16.95 14.55 -11.80
N MET A 63 16.27 13.50 -11.31
CA MET A 63 15.42 13.61 -10.13
C MET A 63 16.26 13.83 -8.87
N THR A 64 15.82 14.77 -8.05
CA THR A 64 16.44 15.11 -6.76
C THR A 64 16.00 14.15 -5.66
N ILE A 65 16.71 14.15 -4.53
CA ILE A 65 16.34 13.32 -3.37
C ILE A 65 14.98 13.74 -2.77
N ASP A 66 14.58 15.01 -2.91
CA ASP A 66 13.32 15.50 -2.37
C ASP A 66 12.12 15.10 -3.25
N GLU A 67 12.29 15.08 -4.57
CA GLU A 67 11.28 14.50 -5.49
C GLU A 67 11.14 12.99 -5.28
N PHE A 68 12.26 12.28 -5.03
CA PHE A 68 12.21 10.87 -4.66
C PHE A 68 11.40 10.65 -3.37
N LYS A 69 11.62 11.45 -2.32
CA LYS A 69 10.83 11.37 -1.08
C LYS A 69 9.35 11.51 -1.35
N TRP A 70 8.95 12.47 -2.19
CA TRP A 70 7.53 12.69 -2.51
C TRP A 70 6.88 11.45 -3.13
N ILE A 71 7.52 10.89 -4.16
CA ILE A 71 7.06 9.68 -4.85
C ILE A 71 7.02 8.48 -3.88
N TRP A 72 8.06 8.33 -3.05
CA TRP A 72 8.15 7.30 -2.02
C TRP A 72 7.02 7.41 -0.99
N TYR A 73 6.70 8.61 -0.51
CA TYR A 73 5.60 8.83 0.43
C TYR A 73 4.24 8.52 -0.18
N MET A 74 4.01 8.86 -1.45
CA MET A 74 2.76 8.53 -2.14
C MET A 74 2.55 7.02 -2.22
N GLU A 75 3.59 6.27 -2.60
CA GLU A 75 3.51 4.81 -2.62
C GLU A 75 3.33 4.22 -1.21
N TYR A 76 4.06 4.75 -0.22
CA TYR A 76 3.95 4.32 1.16
C TYR A 76 2.54 4.53 1.73
N ILE A 77 1.95 5.69 1.50
CA ILE A 77 0.58 6.00 1.93
C ILE A 77 -0.40 5.08 1.20
N HIS A 78 -0.25 4.88 -0.10
CA HIS A 78 -1.11 3.98 -0.87
C HIS A 78 -1.10 2.54 -0.31
N ARG A 79 0.08 1.96 -0.10
CA ARG A 79 0.24 0.60 0.49
C ARG A 79 -0.30 0.55 1.92
N SER A 80 -0.02 1.57 2.72
CA SER A 80 -0.47 1.64 4.11
C SER A 80 -1.99 1.75 4.23
N LEU A 81 -2.64 2.51 3.34
CA LEU A 81 -4.10 2.59 3.26
C LEU A 81 -4.73 1.25 2.87
N GLY A 82 -4.11 0.51 1.94
CA GLY A 82 -4.53 -0.86 1.60
C GLY A 82 -4.51 -1.80 2.82
N ARG A 83 -3.41 -1.76 3.60
CA ARG A 83 -3.28 -2.53 4.85
C ARG A 83 -4.32 -2.15 5.89
N VAL A 84 -4.58 -0.86 6.09
CA VAL A 84 -5.57 -0.38 7.06
C VAL A 84 -6.98 -0.86 6.69
N ILE A 85 -7.35 -0.79 5.41
CA ILE A 85 -8.64 -1.32 4.93
C ILE A 85 -8.70 -2.83 5.14
N GLY A 86 -7.64 -3.56 4.80
CA GLY A 86 -7.52 -4.99 5.05
C GLY A 86 -7.73 -5.33 6.53
N ALA A 87 -7.08 -4.61 7.45
CA ALA A 87 -7.22 -4.80 8.89
C ALA A 87 -8.63 -4.48 9.40
N ILE A 88 -9.25 -3.39 8.94
CA ILE A 88 -10.63 -3.03 9.28
C ILE A 88 -11.63 -4.06 8.78
N TYR A 89 -11.33 -4.77 7.69
CA TYR A 89 -12.14 -5.89 7.21
C TYR A 89 -11.88 -7.19 7.98
N VAL A 90 -10.61 -7.56 8.15
CA VAL A 90 -10.20 -8.85 8.73
C VAL A 90 -10.47 -8.91 10.24
N LEU A 91 -10.26 -7.83 11.00
CA LEU A 91 -10.44 -7.86 12.46
C LEU A 91 -11.91 -8.13 12.87
N PRO A 92 -12.93 -7.42 12.35
CA PRO A 92 -14.32 -7.75 12.64
C PRO A 92 -14.72 -9.10 12.06
N ALA A 93 -14.22 -9.44 10.86
CA ALA A 93 -14.50 -10.75 10.27
C ALA A 93 -13.97 -11.89 11.15
N ALA A 94 -12.75 -11.79 11.67
CA ALA A 94 -12.18 -12.77 12.59
C ALA A 94 -12.97 -12.85 13.91
N PHE A 95 -13.37 -11.70 14.48
CA PHE A 95 -14.19 -11.64 15.68
C PHE A 95 -15.55 -12.33 15.50
N PHE A 96 -16.28 -12.03 14.43
CA PHE A 96 -17.56 -12.67 14.12
C PHE A 96 -17.41 -14.16 13.79
N TRP A 97 -16.28 -14.56 13.21
CA TRP A 97 -15.96 -15.96 12.94
C TRP A 97 -15.73 -16.75 14.23
N TYR A 98 -14.96 -16.18 15.16
CA TYR A 98 -14.72 -16.77 16.47
C TYR A 98 -16.02 -16.93 17.28
N ASN A 99 -16.89 -15.92 17.24
CA ASN A 99 -18.20 -15.94 17.90
C ASN A 99 -19.25 -16.82 17.20
N LYS A 100 -18.92 -17.47 16.06
CA LYS A 100 -19.82 -18.29 15.24
C LYS A 100 -21.08 -17.55 14.75
N TRP A 101 -21.03 -16.23 14.60
CA TRP A 101 -22.18 -15.42 14.16
C TRP A 101 -22.42 -15.50 12.64
N PHE A 102 -21.53 -16.14 11.88
CA PHE A 102 -21.73 -16.33 10.44
C PHE A 102 -22.66 -17.48 10.09
N THR A 103 -23.70 -17.17 9.32
CA THR A 103 -24.53 -18.18 8.65
C THR A 103 -23.73 -18.96 7.60
N LYS A 104 -24.17 -20.18 7.24
CA LYS A 104 -23.49 -21.02 6.23
C LYS A 104 -23.28 -20.30 4.88
N ALA A 105 -24.19 -19.40 4.50
CA ALA A 105 -24.10 -18.61 3.28
C ALA A 105 -23.11 -17.43 3.35
N MET A 106 -22.80 -16.91 4.55
CA MET A 106 -21.88 -15.78 4.73
C MET A 106 -20.41 -16.21 4.72
N LYS A 107 -20.10 -17.42 5.21
CA LYS A 107 -18.73 -17.95 5.25
C LYS A 107 -17.99 -17.89 3.91
N PRO A 108 -18.55 -18.39 2.78
CA PRO A 108 -17.85 -18.30 1.49
C PRO A 108 -17.70 -16.86 1.00
N ARG A 109 -18.69 -15.99 1.26
CA ARG A 109 -18.62 -14.57 0.85
C ARG A 109 -17.50 -13.82 1.57
N VAL A 110 -17.39 -14.02 2.90
CA VAL A 110 -16.34 -13.40 3.71
C VAL A 110 -14.95 -13.86 3.28
N LEU A 111 -14.80 -15.14 2.94
CA LEU A 111 -13.56 -15.70 2.40
C LEU A 111 -13.23 -15.11 1.03
N ILE A 112 -14.18 -15.07 0.09
CA ILE A 112 -13.94 -14.51 -1.25
C ILE A 112 -13.52 -13.05 -1.16
N PHE A 113 -14.25 -12.22 -0.41
CA PHE A 113 -13.91 -10.81 -0.24
C PHE A 113 -12.59 -10.61 0.52
N GLY A 114 -12.29 -11.45 1.52
CA GLY A 114 -11.01 -11.43 2.22
C GLY A 114 -9.84 -11.77 1.31
N THR A 115 -9.98 -12.79 0.47
CA THR A 115 -8.96 -13.18 -0.52
C THR A 115 -8.76 -12.08 -1.56
N LEU A 116 -9.85 -11.51 -2.09
CA LEU A 116 -9.77 -10.41 -3.06
C LEU A 116 -9.09 -9.16 -2.47
N LEU A 117 -9.38 -8.83 -1.21
CA LEU A 117 -8.70 -7.75 -0.50
C LEU A 117 -7.22 -8.08 -0.25
N GLY A 118 -6.88 -9.33 0.06
CA GLY A 118 -5.50 -9.77 0.21
C GLY A 118 -4.69 -9.70 -1.09
N LEU A 119 -5.34 -9.90 -2.24
CA LEU A 119 -4.73 -9.74 -3.56
C LEU A 119 -4.60 -8.27 -4.01
N GLN A 120 -5.30 -7.35 -3.35
CA GLN A 120 -5.30 -5.92 -3.66
C GLN A 120 -4.11 -5.17 -3.02
N VAL A 121 -3.45 -5.76 -2.01
CA VAL A 121 -2.41 -5.15 -1.16
C VAL A 121 -1.00 -5.59 -1.56
#